data_AF-A0A7S3I5P5-F1
#
_entry.id   AF-A0A7S3I5P5-F1
#
_cell.length_a   1.000
_cell.length_b   1.000
_cell.length_c   1.000
_cell.angle_alpha   90.00
_cell.angle_beta   90.00
_cell.angle_gamma   90.00
#
_symmetry.space_group_name_H-M   'P 1'
#
loop_
_entity.id
_entity.type
_entity.pdbx_description
1 polymer ?
#
loop_
_entity_poly.entity_id
_entity_poly.type
_entity_poly.pdbx_seq_one_letter_code
_entity_poly.pdbx_strand_id
1 'polypeptide(L)'
;NAKLSKYIDSQEVTLYFKDLGPQVGWSTVFYVEYAGPILIVLTLLLLRKQIYGSDPELTLNQKLGVFMALLHYVKRELETAFVHRFSSETMPIHNLFKNCFGYFGIFGFLTMYFFLHPGYEPPAWAS
;
A
#
# COMPACT_ATOMS: atom_id res chain seq x y z
N ASN A 1 10.89 -11.41 -28.99
CA ASN A 1 9.49 -11.67 -29.45
C ASN A 1 9.50 -12.49 -30.73
N ALA A 2 9.14 -13.77 -30.65
CA ALA A 2 8.91 -14.61 -31.83
C ALA A 2 7.50 -14.33 -32.39
N LYS A 3 7.35 -14.25 -33.71
CA LYS A 3 6.04 -14.10 -34.36
C LYS A 3 5.21 -15.36 -34.14
N LEU A 4 3.90 -15.20 -33.90
CA LEU A 4 2.96 -16.31 -33.69
C LEU A 4 2.96 -17.29 -34.87
N SER A 5 3.23 -16.79 -36.08
CA SER A 5 3.37 -17.58 -37.32
C SER A 5 4.47 -18.64 -37.26
N LYS A 6 5.40 -18.58 -36.30
CA LYS A 6 6.41 -19.63 -36.09
C LYS A 6 5.86 -20.87 -35.36
N TYR A 7 4.68 -20.77 -34.77
CA TYR A 7 4.06 -21.82 -33.96
C TYR A 7 2.78 -22.37 -34.59
N ILE A 8 2.44 -21.91 -35.80
CA ILE A 8 1.24 -22.29 -36.53
C ILE A 8 1.68 -23.00 -37.82
N ASP A 9 1.57 -24.32 -37.83
CA ASP A 9 1.82 -25.17 -39.01
C ASP A 9 0.53 -25.63 -39.71
N SER A 10 -0.64 -25.37 -39.11
CA SER A 10 -1.95 -25.76 -39.66
C SER A 10 -2.55 -24.67 -40.56
N GLN A 11 -3.30 -25.09 -41.58
CA GLN A 11 -3.99 -24.18 -42.52
C GLN A 11 -5.12 -23.38 -41.87
N GLU A 12 -5.74 -23.91 -40.80
CA GLU A 12 -6.76 -23.23 -40.01
C GLU A 12 -6.34 -23.19 -38.53
N VAL A 13 -6.55 -22.05 -37.88
CA VAL A 13 -6.33 -21.82 -36.44
C VAL A 13 -7.48 -21.01 -35.90
N THR A 14 -8.13 -21.52 -34.85
CA THR A 14 -9.15 -20.80 -34.11
C THR A 14 -8.54 -20.16 -32.86
N LEU A 15 -8.57 -18.82 -32.79
CA LEU A 15 -8.09 -18.07 -31.63
C LEU A 15 -9.26 -17.67 -30.74
N TYR A 16 -9.15 -17.95 -29.44
CA TYR A 16 -10.09 -17.49 -28.44
C TYR A 16 -9.48 -16.32 -27.66
N PHE A 17 -10.12 -15.16 -27.75
CA PHE A 17 -9.74 -13.99 -26.98
C PHE A 17 -10.71 -13.82 -25.81
N LYS A 18 -10.16 -13.65 -24.60
CA LYS A 18 -10.93 -13.30 -23.41
C LYS A 18 -10.64 -11.87 -23.05
N ASP A 19 -11.66 -11.02 -23.13
CA ASP A 19 -11.58 -9.67 -22.58
C ASP A 19 -11.67 -9.75 -21.04
N LEU A 20 -10.66 -9.18 -20.37
CA LEU A 20 -10.58 -9.10 -18.91
C LEU A 20 -10.96 -7.71 -18.38
N GLY A 21 -11.38 -6.79 -19.26
CA GLY A 21 -11.69 -5.41 -18.95
C GLY A 21 -10.45 -4.57 -18.62
N PRO A 22 -10.62 -3.37 -18.05
CA PRO A 22 -9.51 -2.49 -17.68
C PRO A 22 -8.57 -3.13 -16.64
N GLN A 23 -7.30 -3.22 -17.01
CA GLN A 23 -6.24 -3.84 -16.22
C GLN A 23 -5.23 -2.78 -15.75
N VAL A 24 -4.64 -3.00 -14.57
CA VAL A 24 -3.54 -2.22 -14.02
C VAL A 24 -2.39 -3.16 -13.65
N GLY A 25 -1.16 -2.70 -13.86
CA GLY A 25 0.04 -3.48 -13.51
C GLY A 25 0.17 -3.69 -12.01
N TRP A 26 0.59 -4.89 -11.59
CA TRP A 26 0.74 -5.19 -10.16
C TRP A 26 1.79 -4.32 -9.46
N SER A 27 2.86 -3.92 -10.15
CA SER A 27 3.83 -2.97 -9.61
C SER A 27 3.19 -1.64 -9.23
N THR A 28 2.33 -1.11 -10.11
CA THR A 28 1.59 0.14 -9.86
C THR A 28 0.65 -0.02 -8.67
N VAL A 29 -0.02 -1.16 -8.55
CA VAL A 29 -0.92 -1.43 -7.42
C VAL A 29 -0.16 -1.38 -6.11
N PHE A 30 0.98 -2.05 -6.02
CA PHE A 30 1.78 -2.12 -4.80
C PHE A 30 2.31 -0.74 -4.39
N TYR A 31 2.81 0.05 -5.35
CA TYR A 31 3.25 1.43 -5.08
C TYR A 31 2.11 2.32 -4.58
N VAL A 32 0.92 2.24 -5.19
CA VAL A 32 -0.22 3.05 -4.74
C VAL A 32 -0.72 2.58 -3.37
N GLU A 33 -0.78 1.26 -3.14
CA GLU A 33 -1.21 0.63 -1.90
C GLU A 33 -0.34 1.03 -0.70
N TYR A 34 0.99 0.99 -0.85
CA TYR A 34 1.93 1.25 0.25
C TYR A 34 2.29 2.73 0.43
N ALA A 35 2.16 3.56 -0.61
CA ALA A 35 2.28 5.01 -0.47
C ALA A 35 1.20 5.60 0.45
N GLY A 36 0.00 5.02 0.47
CA GLY A 36 -1.11 5.50 1.30
C GLY A 36 -0.81 5.59 2.78
N PRO A 37 -0.46 4.47 3.45
CA PRO A 37 -0.07 4.48 4.86
C PRO A 37 1.05 5.48 5.18
N ILE A 38 2.06 5.63 4.31
CA ILE A 38 3.13 6.62 4.49
C ILE A 38 2.54 8.04 4.50
N LEU A 39 1.76 8.39 3.48
CA LEU A 39 1.14 9.71 3.37
C LEU A 39 0.20 10.00 4.54
N ILE A 40 -0.57 9.01 4.99
CA ILE A 40 -1.50 9.17 6.11
C ILE A 40 -0.75 9.36 7.43
N VAL A 41 0.28 8.56 7.72
CA VAL A 41 1.13 8.74 8.92
C VAL A 41 1.74 10.13 8.93
N LEU A 42 2.33 10.57 7.81
CA LEU A 42 2.93 11.91 7.71
C LEU A 42 1.88 13.01 7.87
N THR A 43 0.70 12.86 7.27
CA THR A 43 -0.39 13.83 7.39
C THR A 43 -0.87 13.93 8.83
N LEU A 44 -1.08 12.80 9.50
CA LEU A 44 -1.50 12.76 10.90
C LEU A 44 -0.46 13.42 11.80
N LEU A 45 0.85 13.20 11.56
CA LEU A 45 1.94 13.81 12.33
C LEU A 45 2.05 15.33 12.10
N LEU A 46 1.94 15.78 10.86
CA LEU A 46 2.10 17.20 10.52
C LEU A 46 0.87 18.03 10.92
N LEU A 47 -0.31 17.42 10.91
CA LEU A 47 -1.58 18.09 11.19
C LEU A 47 -2.18 17.71 12.55
N ARG A 48 -1.37 17.21 13.50
CA ARG A 48 -1.85 16.76 14.82
C ARG A 48 -2.66 17.83 15.53
N LYS A 49 -2.17 19.07 15.57
CA LYS A 49 -2.86 20.18 16.23
C LYS A 49 -4.23 20.45 15.63
N GLN A 50 -4.36 20.36 14.31
CA GLN A 50 -5.60 20.60 13.57
C GLN A 50 -6.59 19.44 13.72
N ILE A 51 -6.08 18.20 13.77
CA ILE A 51 -6.89 16.98 13.82
C ILE A 51 -7.35 16.68 15.25
N TYR A 52 -6.46 16.79 16.24
CA TYR A 52 -6.72 16.43 17.64
C TYR A 52 -6.97 17.64 18.55
N GLY A 53 -6.86 18.87 18.03
CA GLY A 53 -6.99 20.11 18.81
C GLY A 53 -5.83 20.39 19.77
N SER A 54 -4.88 19.47 19.90
CA SER A 54 -3.71 19.57 20.76
C SER A 54 -2.54 18.78 20.17
N ASP A 55 -1.32 19.20 20.52
CA ASP A 55 -0.09 18.60 20.00
C ASP A 55 0.95 18.48 21.12
N PRO A 56 0.69 17.62 22.14
CA PRO A 56 1.70 17.33 23.14
C PRO A 56 2.87 16.55 22.53
N GLU A 57 4.03 16.59 23.20
CA GLU A 57 5.18 15.82 22.75
C GLU A 57 4.84 14.32 22.67
N LEU A 58 5.24 13.68 21.58
CA LEU A 58 5.04 12.24 21.40
C LEU A 58 5.82 11.45 22.45
N THR A 59 5.17 10.43 23.01
CA THR A 59 5.85 9.46 23.89
C THR A 59 6.91 8.67 23.12
N LEU A 60 7.85 8.05 23.83
CA LEU A 60 8.86 7.19 23.19
C LEU A 60 8.21 6.09 22.35
N ASN A 61 7.13 5.48 22.87
CA ASN A 61 6.38 4.43 22.18
C ASN A 61 5.75 4.95 20.88
N GLN A 62 5.16 6.15 20.91
CA GLN A 62 4.61 6.78 19.71
C GLN A 62 5.70 7.07 18.67
N LYS A 63 6.83 7.64 19.10
CA LYS A 63 7.99 7.91 18.22
C LYS A 63 8.50 6.61 17.57
N LEU A 64 8.65 5.54 18.35
CA LEU A 64 9.11 4.25 17.85
C LEU A 64 8.08 3.59 16.92
N GLY A 65 6.80 3.62 17.27
CA GLY A 65 5.74 3.03 16.45
C GLY A 65 5.61 3.71 15.09
N VAL A 66 5.69 5.04 15.06
CA VAL A 66 5.75 5.83 13.82
C VAL A 66 6.96 5.44 12.99
N PHE A 67 8.14 5.39 13.61
CA PHE A 67 9.38 5.03 12.92
C PHE A 67 9.27 3.63 12.30
N MET A 68 8.77 2.65 13.06
CA MET A 68 8.58 1.28 12.58
C MET A 68 7.56 1.20 11.44
N ALA A 69 6.45 1.96 11.53
CA ALA A 69 5.44 1.99 10.47
C ALA A 69 5.98 2.59 9.17
N LEU A 70 6.68 3.73 9.26
CA LEU A 70 7.32 4.34 8.09
C LEU A 70 8.40 3.43 7.52
N LEU A 71 9.26 2.86 8.36
CA LEU A 71 10.31 1.93 7.93
C LEU A 71 9.70 0.71 7.24
N HIS A 72 8.62 0.15 7.78
CA HIS A 72 7.91 -0.97 7.18
C HIS A 72 7.45 -0.64 5.76
N TYR A 73 6.68 0.42 5.57
CA TYR A 73 6.13 0.74 4.24
C TYR A 73 7.18 1.24 3.25
N VAL A 74 8.17 2.03 3.69
CA VAL A 74 9.29 2.41 2.83
C VAL A 74 10.06 1.18 2.36
N LYS A 75 10.29 0.20 3.24
CA LYS A 75 10.90 -1.06 2.85
C LYS A 75 10.03 -1.81 1.84
N ARG A 76 8.70 -1.82 1.97
CA ARG A 76 7.78 -2.46 1.00
C ARG A 76 7.81 -1.80 -0.38
N GLU A 77 7.92 -0.47 -0.42
CA GLU A 77 8.14 0.31 -1.65
C GLU A 77 9.45 -0.08 -2.33
N LEU A 78 10.54 -0.12 -1.56
CA LEU A 78 11.86 -0.53 -2.07
C LEU A 78 11.89 -1.99 -2.52
N GLU A 79 11.22 -2.89 -1.80
CA GLU A 79 11.05 -4.28 -2.23
C GLU A 79 10.32 -4.35 -3.56
N THR A 80 9.25 -3.59 -3.72
CA THR A 80 8.49 -3.52 -4.97
C THR A 80 9.35 -3.04 -6.14
N ALA A 81 10.26 -2.08 -5.89
CA ALA A 81 11.15 -1.53 -6.90
C ALA A 81 12.32 -2.46 -7.27
N PHE A 82 12.94 -3.12 -6.29
CA PHE A 82 14.24 -3.76 -6.49
C PHE A 82 14.23 -5.29 -6.38
N VAL A 83 13.32 -5.86 -5.61
CA VAL A 83 13.38 -7.28 -5.22
C VAL A 83 12.18 -8.06 -5.76
N HIS A 84 11.02 -7.41 -5.87
CA HIS A 84 9.78 -8.10 -6.12
C HIS A 84 9.61 -8.46 -7.60
N ARG A 85 9.30 -9.73 -7.85
CA ARG A 85 8.97 -10.25 -9.18
C ARG A 85 7.52 -10.73 -9.16
N PHE A 86 6.67 -10.02 -9.89
CA PHE A 86 5.25 -10.35 -9.99
C PHE A 86 5.02 -11.56 -10.91
N SER A 87 4.17 -12.50 -10.47
CA SER A 87 3.81 -13.71 -11.22
C SER A 87 2.74 -13.47 -12.28
N SER A 88 1.90 -12.45 -12.06
CA SER A 88 0.98 -11.90 -13.06
C SER A 88 1.43 -10.48 -13.40
N GLU A 89 1.25 -10.07 -14.65
CA GLU A 89 1.58 -8.71 -15.06
C GLU A 89 0.52 -7.71 -14.56
N THR A 90 -0.76 -8.12 -14.52
CA THR A 90 -1.87 -7.20 -14.23
C THR A 90 -2.96 -7.77 -13.32
N MET A 91 -3.83 -6.86 -12.84
CA MET A 91 -5.08 -7.14 -12.15
C MET A 91 -6.21 -6.19 -12.58
N PRO A 92 -7.49 -6.56 -12.39
CA PRO A 92 -8.62 -5.67 -12.67
C PRO A 92 -8.59 -4.39 -11.83
N ILE A 93 -8.79 -3.23 -12.45
CA ILE A 93 -8.64 -1.92 -11.78
C ILE A 93 -9.58 -1.73 -10.57
N HIS A 94 -10.77 -2.32 -10.58
CA HIS A 94 -11.70 -2.28 -9.44
C HIS A 94 -11.07 -2.78 -8.14
N ASN A 95 -10.23 -3.82 -8.23
CA ASN A 95 -9.60 -4.40 -7.06
C ASN A 95 -8.51 -3.49 -6.47
N LEU A 96 -7.96 -2.53 -7.24
CA LEU A 96 -7.05 -1.52 -6.73
C LEU A 96 -7.72 -0.71 -5.61
N PHE A 97 -8.96 -0.26 -5.82
CA PHE A 97 -9.68 0.52 -4.82
C PHE A 97 -9.94 -0.26 -3.54
N LYS A 98 -10.21 -1.57 -3.63
CA LYS A 98 -10.38 -2.43 -2.45
C LYS A 98 -9.08 -2.58 -1.66
N ASN A 99 -7.97 -2.82 -2.36
CA ASN A 99 -6.65 -2.92 -1.74
C ASN A 99 -6.27 -1.61 -1.05
N CYS A 100 -6.38 -0.49 -1.77
CA CYS A 100 -6.12 0.84 -1.22
C CYS A 100 -7.03 1.13 -0.02
N PHE A 101 -8.32 0.83 -0.08
CA PHE A 101 -9.23 1.05 1.04
C PHE A 101 -8.79 0.32 2.31
N GLY A 102 -8.33 -0.93 2.20
CA GLY A 102 -7.80 -1.70 3.33
C GLY A 102 -6.57 -1.04 3.95
N TYR A 103 -5.56 -0.74 3.13
CA TYR A 103 -4.29 -0.18 3.62
C TYR A 103 -4.44 1.27 4.09
N PHE A 104 -5.18 2.10 3.37
CA PHE A 104 -5.33 3.51 3.68
C PHE A 104 -6.30 3.68 4.85
N GLY A 105 -7.44 2.98 4.83
CA GLY A 105 -8.47 3.11 5.84
C GLY A 105 -8.10 2.42 7.15
N ILE A 106 -7.89 1.10 7.12
CA ILE A 106 -7.72 0.32 8.34
C ILE A 106 -6.34 0.54 8.93
N PHE A 107 -5.29 0.31 8.14
CA PHE A 107 -3.93 0.41 8.67
C PHE A 107 -3.44 1.85 8.76
N GLY A 108 -3.59 2.63 7.69
CA GLY A 108 -3.12 4.01 7.60
C GLY A 108 -3.88 4.91 8.55
N PHE A 109 -5.19 5.04 8.37
CA PHE A 109 -6.00 5.99 9.11
C PHE A 109 -6.38 5.48 10.49
N LEU A 110 -7.16 4.40 10.60
CA LEU A 110 -7.72 3.99 11.90
C LEU A 110 -6.62 3.67 12.93
N THR A 111 -5.66 2.82 12.59
CA THR A 111 -4.59 2.44 13.54
C THR A 111 -3.77 3.66 13.98
N MET A 112 -3.28 4.46 13.04
CA MET A 112 -2.39 5.58 13.37
C MET A 112 -3.14 6.77 13.98
N TYR A 113 -4.40 6.95 13.64
CA TYR A 113 -5.25 7.98 14.23
C TYR A 113 -5.35 7.80 15.75
N PHE A 114 -5.63 6.58 16.22
CA PHE A 114 -5.70 6.29 17.65
C PHE A 114 -4.31 6.26 18.30
N PHE A 115 -3.31 5.72 17.60
CA PHE A 115 -1.95 5.63 18.14
C PHE A 115 -1.31 6.99 18.38
N LEU A 116 -1.57 7.98 17.51
CA LEU A 116 -1.04 9.35 17.62
C LEU A 116 -1.93 10.29 18.45
N HIS A 117 -3.08 9.79 18.93
CA HIS A 117 -4.00 10.59 19.73
C HIS A 117 -3.31 11.11 21.01
N PRO A 118 -3.55 12.37 21.41
CA PRO A 118 -2.96 12.96 22.62
C PRO A 118 -3.22 12.16 23.91
N GLY A 119 -4.38 11.52 23.99
CA GLY A 119 -4.77 10.63 25.10
C GLY A 119 -4.30 9.18 24.95
N TYR A 120 -3.32 8.90 24.08
CA TYR A 120 -2.75 7.56 23.97
C TYR A 120 -1.99 7.20 25.25
N GLU A 121 -2.41 6.12 25.89
CA GLU A 121 -1.71 5.55 27.03
C GLU A 121 -0.93 4.32 26.58
N PRO A 122 0.39 4.26 26.81
CA PRO A 122 1.16 3.06 26.56
C PRO A 122 0.71 1.95 27.52
N PRO A 123 0.86 0.67 27.14
CA PRO A 123 0.54 -0.43 28.04
C PRO A 123 1.44 -0.37 29.28
N ALA A 124 0.92 -0.82 30.43
CA ALA A 124 1.57 -0.66 31.74
C ALA A 124 3.00 -1.22 31.86
N TRP A 125 3.41 -2.11 30.96
CA TRP A 125 4.76 -2.68 30.91
C TRP A 125 5.74 -1.87 30.04
N ALA A 126 5.25 -0.90 29.26
CA ALA A 126 6.02 -0.08 28.32
C ALA A 126 6.05 1.42 28.67
N SER A 127 5.46 1.79 29.81
CA SER A 127 5.45 3.15 30.39
C SER A 127 6.70 3.43 31.21
#